data_AF-A0A0J6VVM4-F1
#
_entry.id   AF-A0A0J6VVM4-F1
#
_cell.length_a   1.000
_cell.length_b   1.000
_cell.length_c   1.000
_cell.angle_alpha   90.00
_cell.angle_beta   90.00
_cell.angle_gamma   90.00
#
_symmetry.space_group_name_H-M   'P 1'
#
loop_
_entity.id
_entity.type
_entity.pdbx_description
1 polymer ?
#
loop_
_entity_poly.entity_id
_entity_poly.type
_entity_poly.pdbx_seq_one_letter_code
_entity_poly.pdbx_strand_id
1 'polypeptide(L)'
;MTPVRHPVLLRGAATIVAAFALGGCGPATPPTSSPSVETSPPPSVGIPAPAPPAPGGPPLPQPSALTDVMARLADPAVPGTEKVTLIENGTAGEAAGLDRFASALRDNGALPLSFEARDLAWSQNGSGNVVATVIVTTANPQSGRFTFPMEFAPADGSWQLTRQTADQLLALDAPPPPAPPPPPAAPTPTP
;
A
#
# COMPACT_ATOMS: atom_id res chain seq x y z
N MET A 1 -52.64 -2.38 20.18
CA MET A 1 -51.61 -2.09 19.16
C MET A 1 -51.53 -3.26 18.21
N THR A 2 -51.84 -2.99 16.95
CA THR A 2 -52.10 -3.95 15.87
C THR A 2 -50.78 -4.43 15.24
N PRO A 3 -50.58 -5.74 14.99
CA PRO A 3 -49.43 -6.19 14.21
C PRO A 3 -49.63 -5.89 12.72
N VAL A 4 -48.66 -5.18 12.14
CA VAL A 4 -48.58 -4.76 10.74
C VAL A 4 -48.39 -5.98 9.84
N ARG A 5 -49.28 -6.12 8.87
CA ARG A 5 -49.18 -7.06 7.74
C ARG A 5 -48.14 -6.52 6.74
N HIS A 6 -47.11 -7.30 6.43
CA HIS A 6 -46.23 -7.00 5.30
C HIS A 6 -46.63 -7.87 4.10
N PRO A 7 -47.07 -7.26 2.98
CA PRO A 7 -47.39 -7.99 1.77
C PRO A 7 -46.12 -8.52 1.10
N VAL A 8 -46.15 -9.81 0.80
CA VAL A 8 -45.26 -10.51 -0.13
C VAL A 8 -45.38 -9.87 -1.51
N LEU A 9 -44.28 -9.37 -2.06
CA LEU A 9 -44.16 -9.04 -3.47
C LEU A 9 -43.11 -9.93 -4.13
N LEU A 10 -43.66 -10.89 -4.87
CA LEU A 10 -43.08 -11.76 -5.86
C LEU A 10 -42.31 -10.94 -6.91
N ARG A 11 -41.04 -11.29 -7.20
CA ARG A 11 -40.34 -10.81 -8.40
C ARG A 11 -39.60 -11.97 -9.06
N GLY A 12 -40.16 -12.41 -10.19
CA GLY A 12 -39.66 -13.53 -10.98
C GLY A 12 -38.58 -13.15 -12.00
N ALA A 13 -37.73 -14.15 -12.24
CA ALA A 13 -37.05 -14.61 -13.46
C ALA A 13 -36.55 -13.62 -14.53
N ALA A 14 -35.25 -13.74 -14.84
CA ALA A 14 -34.73 -13.73 -16.22
C ALA A 14 -33.35 -14.44 -16.28
N THR A 15 -33.33 -15.70 -16.70
CA THR A 15 -32.09 -16.41 -17.08
C THR A 15 -31.92 -16.37 -18.59
N ILE A 16 -30.91 -15.66 -19.07
CA ILE A 16 -30.44 -15.72 -20.46
C ILE A 16 -28.92 -15.85 -20.41
N VAL A 17 -28.39 -17.01 -20.78
CA VAL A 17 -27.00 -17.13 -21.24
C VAL A 17 -27.01 -17.96 -22.52
N ALA A 18 -26.53 -17.32 -23.58
CA ALA A 18 -26.46 -17.82 -24.94
C ALA A 18 -25.35 -18.86 -25.13
N ALA A 19 -25.58 -19.77 -26.07
CA ALA A 19 -24.64 -20.80 -26.50
C ALA A 19 -23.43 -20.20 -27.25
N PHE A 20 -22.22 -20.68 -26.93
CA PHE A 20 -21.02 -20.45 -27.73
C PHE A 20 -20.71 -21.70 -28.55
N ALA A 21 -20.61 -21.54 -29.88
CA ALA A 21 -20.08 -22.56 -30.78
C ALA A 21 -19.04 -21.94 -31.74
N LEU A 22 -17.81 -22.45 -31.61
CA LEU A 22 -16.84 -22.85 -32.64
C LEU A 22 -16.23 -21.82 -33.62
N GLY A 23 -14.89 -21.82 -33.67
CA GLY A 23 -14.14 -21.85 -34.94
C GLY A 23 -12.97 -20.87 -35.08
N GLY A 24 -11.73 -21.38 -35.18
CA GLY A 24 -10.59 -20.61 -35.69
C GLY A 24 -9.22 -21.22 -35.41
N CYS A 25 -8.77 -22.15 -36.26
CA CYS A 25 -7.43 -22.74 -36.26
C CYS A 25 -6.59 -22.09 -37.36
N GLY A 26 -5.32 -21.78 -37.09
CA GLY A 26 -4.33 -21.36 -38.09
C GLY A 26 -2.90 -21.54 -37.56
N PRO A 27 -1.98 -22.22 -38.28
CA PRO A 27 -0.58 -22.37 -37.89
C PRO A 27 0.34 -21.41 -38.66
N ALA A 28 1.38 -20.86 -38.02
CA ALA A 28 2.67 -20.51 -38.64
C ALA A 28 3.70 -20.02 -37.60
N THR A 29 4.93 -20.51 -37.74
CA THR A 29 6.09 -20.51 -36.83
C THR A 29 6.95 -19.21 -36.90
N PRO A 30 8.09 -19.06 -36.15
CA PRO A 30 8.57 -17.79 -35.57
C PRO A 30 9.66 -17.10 -36.43
N PRO A 31 10.18 -15.93 -36.04
CA PRO A 31 11.46 -15.94 -35.32
C PRO A 31 11.71 -14.78 -34.32
N THR A 32 12.61 -15.07 -33.37
CA THR A 32 13.68 -14.18 -32.85
C THR A 32 13.31 -12.80 -32.30
N SER A 33 13.34 -12.70 -30.96
CA SER A 33 14.39 -11.96 -30.23
C SER A 33 14.07 -11.96 -28.74
N SER A 34 14.90 -12.63 -27.94
CA SER A 34 15.15 -12.20 -26.56
C SER A 34 15.97 -10.89 -26.64
N PRO A 35 15.83 -9.95 -25.70
CA PRO A 35 16.47 -10.16 -24.40
C PRO A 35 15.65 -9.67 -23.20
N SER A 36 16.12 -10.09 -22.02
CA SER A 36 15.75 -9.55 -20.71
C SER A 36 14.39 -9.96 -20.18
N VAL A 37 14.34 -11.19 -19.68
CA VAL A 37 13.73 -11.37 -18.36
C VAL A 37 14.65 -10.63 -17.40
N GLU A 38 14.36 -9.35 -17.17
CA GLU A 38 14.81 -8.72 -15.93
C GLU A 38 14.10 -9.52 -14.84
N THR A 39 14.89 -10.33 -14.13
CA THR A 39 14.54 -10.88 -12.84
C THR A 39 14.08 -9.71 -11.98
N SER A 40 12.77 -9.47 -11.97
CA SER A 40 12.15 -8.74 -10.88
C SER A 40 12.46 -9.54 -9.62
N PRO A 41 12.98 -8.90 -8.55
CA PRO A 41 13.18 -9.58 -7.28
C PRO A 41 11.85 -10.22 -6.85
N PRO A 42 11.90 -11.33 -6.08
CA PRO A 42 10.68 -11.99 -5.62
C PRO A 42 9.77 -10.98 -4.91
N PRO A 43 8.44 -11.07 -5.09
CA PRO A 43 7.51 -10.15 -4.44
C PRO A 43 7.71 -10.25 -2.93
N SER A 44 8.01 -9.11 -2.30
CA SER A 44 7.83 -8.97 -0.86
C SER A 44 6.39 -9.35 -0.56
N VAL A 45 6.18 -10.27 0.38
CA VAL A 45 4.86 -10.74 0.78
C VAL A 45 4.14 -9.59 1.47
N GLY A 46 3.47 -8.75 0.70
CA GLY A 46 2.78 -7.56 1.19
C GLY A 46 2.26 -6.71 0.04
N ILE A 47 0.96 -6.84 -0.23
CA ILE A 47 0.15 -6.05 -1.19
C ILE A 47 0.44 -6.38 -2.67
N PRO A 48 -0.56 -6.87 -3.44
CA PRO A 48 -0.39 -7.14 -4.87
C PRO A 48 -0.10 -5.85 -5.65
N ALA A 49 0.71 -5.96 -6.70
CA ALA A 49 1.01 -4.84 -7.58
C ALA A 49 -0.28 -4.24 -8.18
N PRO A 50 -0.33 -2.91 -8.39
CA PRO A 50 -1.50 -2.27 -8.96
C PRO A 50 -1.89 -2.83 -10.34
N ALA A 51 -3.19 -3.08 -10.55
CA ALA A 51 -3.73 -3.50 -11.84
C ALA A 51 -4.20 -2.28 -12.66
N PRO A 52 -4.06 -2.25 -13.99
CA PRO A 52 -4.48 -1.09 -14.79
C PRO A 52 -5.97 -0.74 -14.55
N PRO A 53 -6.33 0.56 -14.50
CA PRO A 53 -7.69 1.01 -14.21
C PRO A 53 -8.70 0.44 -15.21
N ALA A 54 -9.84 -0.04 -14.70
CA ALA A 54 -10.93 -0.54 -15.53
C ALA A 54 -11.58 0.60 -16.34
N PRO A 55 -11.85 0.42 -17.64
CA PRO A 55 -12.54 1.43 -18.45
C PRO A 55 -13.92 1.79 -17.88
N GLY A 56 -14.18 3.07 -17.65
CA GLY A 56 -15.51 3.59 -17.27
C GLY A 56 -15.79 3.77 -15.76
N GLY A 57 -14.79 3.56 -14.89
CA GLY A 57 -14.89 3.90 -13.47
C GLY A 57 -14.71 5.40 -13.18
N PRO A 58 -14.93 5.85 -11.92
CA PRO A 58 -14.54 7.18 -11.48
C PRO A 58 -13.05 7.44 -11.82
N PRO A 59 -12.68 8.68 -12.21
CA PRO A 59 -11.29 8.98 -12.52
C PRO A 59 -10.41 8.70 -11.30
N LEU A 60 -9.26 8.08 -11.54
CA LEU A 60 -8.23 7.93 -10.51
C LEU A 60 -7.79 9.30 -9.99
N PRO A 61 -7.33 9.39 -8.72
CA PRO A 61 -6.73 10.62 -8.22
C PRO A 61 -5.48 11.00 -9.02
N GLN A 62 -5.14 12.28 -8.95
CA GLN A 62 -3.84 12.73 -9.46
C GLN A 62 -2.71 12.10 -8.63
N PRO A 63 -1.61 11.63 -9.26
CA PRO A 63 -0.45 11.11 -8.53
C PRO A 63 0.09 12.09 -7.50
N SER A 64 0.01 13.40 -7.78
CA SER A 64 0.45 14.46 -6.87
C SER A 64 -0.29 14.43 -5.54
N ALA A 65 -1.59 14.12 -5.54
CA ALA A 65 -2.37 14.04 -4.32
C ALA A 65 -1.88 12.92 -3.38
N LEU A 66 -1.33 11.83 -3.92
CA LEU A 66 -0.75 10.75 -3.13
C LEU A 66 0.67 11.10 -2.67
N THR A 67 1.47 11.72 -3.53
CA THR A 67 2.83 12.16 -3.16
C THR A 67 2.82 13.29 -2.13
N ASP A 68 1.79 14.14 -2.12
CA ASP A 68 1.63 15.21 -1.12
C ASP A 68 1.42 14.65 0.29
N VAL A 69 0.67 13.54 0.42
CA VAL A 69 0.50 12.81 1.69
C VAL A 69 1.85 12.30 2.18
N MET A 70 2.61 11.64 1.29
CA MET A 70 3.94 11.11 1.59
C MET A 70 4.94 12.21 1.96
N ALA A 71 4.93 13.31 1.22
CA ALA A 71 5.78 14.46 1.47
C ALA A 71 5.49 15.05 2.86
N ARG A 72 4.20 15.23 3.21
CA ARG A 72 3.80 15.78 4.51
C ARG A 72 4.11 14.82 5.67
N LEU A 73 4.00 13.51 5.47
CA LEU A 73 4.44 12.51 6.47
C LEU A 73 5.95 12.60 6.73
N ALA A 74 6.75 12.73 5.66
CA ALA A 74 8.20 12.79 5.75
C ALA A 74 8.75 14.17 6.13
N ASP A 75 7.94 15.24 6.03
CA ASP A 75 8.36 16.60 6.32
C ASP A 75 8.53 16.82 7.83
N PRO A 76 9.75 17.09 8.31
CA PRO A 76 9.99 17.34 9.72
C PRO A 76 9.56 18.74 10.21
N ALA A 77 9.03 19.60 9.35
CA ALA A 77 8.37 20.85 9.75
C ALA A 77 6.90 20.65 10.14
N VAL A 78 6.30 19.52 9.73
CA VAL A 78 4.92 19.17 10.09
C VAL A 78 4.92 18.47 11.46
N PRO A 79 4.10 18.90 12.43
CA PRO A 79 4.02 18.24 13.72
C PRO A 79 3.28 16.91 13.64
N GLY A 80 3.63 15.96 14.51
CA GLY A 80 3.08 14.61 14.53
C GLY A 80 1.56 14.58 14.70
N THR A 81 1.00 15.56 15.41
CA THR A 81 -0.47 15.73 15.56
C THR A 81 -1.18 16.04 14.26
N GLU A 82 -0.51 16.66 13.29
CA GLU A 82 -1.04 16.82 11.93
C GLU A 82 -0.77 15.55 11.09
N LYS A 83 0.37 14.90 11.29
CA LYS A 83 0.72 13.66 10.56
C LYS A 83 -0.22 12.49 10.85
N VAL A 84 -0.72 12.37 12.08
CA VAL A 84 -1.68 11.31 12.42
C VAL A 84 -2.97 11.41 11.60
N THR A 85 -3.33 12.60 11.09
CA THR A 85 -4.50 12.77 10.21
C THR A 85 -4.25 12.30 8.78
N LEU A 86 -3.00 12.01 8.41
CA LEU A 86 -2.59 11.47 7.12
C LEU A 86 -2.59 9.94 7.11
N ILE A 87 -2.86 9.32 8.25
CA ILE A 87 -2.92 7.88 8.42
C ILE A 87 -4.35 7.51 8.76
N GLU A 88 -4.89 6.52 8.06
CA GLU A 88 -6.21 5.99 8.33
C GLU A 88 -6.27 5.44 9.76
N ASN A 89 -7.24 5.91 10.53
CA ASN A 89 -7.36 5.60 11.97
C ASN A 89 -6.10 5.97 12.78
N GLY A 90 -5.35 6.99 12.37
CA GLY A 90 -4.22 7.50 13.15
C GLY A 90 -4.66 8.05 14.51
N THR A 91 -3.87 7.76 15.53
CA THR A 91 -4.18 8.09 16.93
C THR A 91 -3.19 9.10 17.51
N ALA A 92 -3.63 9.91 18.47
CA ALA A 92 -2.76 10.90 19.12
C ALA A 92 -1.51 10.29 19.79
N GLY A 93 -1.55 9.00 20.17
CA GLY A 93 -0.41 8.30 20.75
C GLY A 93 0.77 8.12 19.79
N GLU A 94 0.54 8.23 18.48
CA GLU A 94 1.54 7.96 17.44
C GLU A 94 2.26 9.22 16.98
N ALA A 95 1.75 10.40 17.34
CA ALA A 95 2.32 11.70 16.95
C ALA A 95 3.82 11.78 17.27
N ALA A 96 4.22 11.40 18.48
CA ALA A 96 5.62 11.44 18.90
C ALA A 96 6.52 10.46 18.13
N GLY A 97 5.97 9.32 17.66
CA GLY A 97 6.68 8.37 16.81
C GLY A 97 6.91 8.94 15.41
N LEU A 98 5.88 9.55 14.83
CA LEU A 98 5.95 10.18 13.50
C LEU A 98 6.87 11.40 13.47
N ASP A 99 6.91 12.18 14.56
CA ASP A 99 7.88 13.28 14.72
C ASP A 99 9.31 12.78 14.78
N ARG A 100 9.54 11.68 15.51
CA ARG A 100 10.86 11.05 15.60
C ARG A 100 11.29 10.49 14.25
N PHE A 101 10.40 9.82 13.52
CA PHE A 101 10.69 9.30 12.17
C PHE A 101 11.14 10.42 11.23
N ALA A 102 10.40 11.52 11.16
CA ALA A 102 10.77 12.64 10.28
C ALA A 102 12.05 13.36 10.73
N SER A 103 12.27 13.47 12.04
CA SER A 103 13.54 13.98 12.57
C SER A 103 14.70 13.06 12.20
N ALA A 104 14.53 11.75 12.33
CA ALA A 104 15.52 10.76 11.93
C ALA A 104 15.83 10.84 10.42
N LEU A 105 14.84 11.04 9.55
CA LEU A 105 15.08 11.26 8.12
C LEU A 105 15.98 12.47 7.87
N ARG A 106 15.78 13.57 8.61
CA ARG A 106 16.66 14.75 8.55
C ARG A 106 18.06 14.41 9.06
N ASP A 107 18.16 13.81 10.24
CA ASP A 107 19.42 13.55 10.93
C ASP A 107 20.30 12.53 10.17
N ASN A 108 19.69 11.59 9.45
CA ASN A 108 20.36 10.64 8.56
C ASN A 108 20.72 11.23 7.17
N GLY A 109 20.42 12.51 6.93
CA GLY A 109 20.68 13.17 5.65
C GLY A 109 19.86 12.62 4.48
N ALA A 110 18.71 11.98 4.76
CA ALA A 110 17.85 11.40 3.73
C ALA A 110 17.07 12.48 2.95
N LEU A 111 16.94 13.68 3.53
CA LEU A 111 16.24 14.82 2.96
C LEU A 111 17.13 15.64 2.00
N PRO A 112 16.55 16.25 0.94
CA PRO A 112 15.14 16.17 0.54
C PRO A 112 14.77 14.81 -0.07
N LEU A 113 13.57 14.30 0.28
CA LEU A 113 12.99 13.12 -0.34
C LEU A 113 12.21 13.53 -1.59
N SER A 114 12.42 12.79 -2.68
CA SER A 114 11.57 12.91 -3.88
C SER A 114 10.64 11.71 -3.97
N PHE A 115 9.35 12.00 -4.08
CA PHE A 115 8.29 10.99 -4.20
C PHE A 115 7.73 10.99 -5.61
N GLU A 116 7.54 9.81 -6.16
CA GLU A 116 6.86 9.62 -7.44
C GLU A 116 5.86 8.47 -7.31
N ALA A 117 4.60 8.72 -7.62
CA ALA A 117 3.56 7.70 -7.64
C ALA A 117 3.27 7.27 -9.08
N ARG A 118 3.37 5.97 -9.33
CA ARG A 118 3.10 5.34 -10.63
C ARG A 118 2.13 4.18 -10.48
N ASP A 119 1.64 3.72 -11.63
CA ASP A 119 0.77 2.54 -11.70
C ASP A 119 -0.42 2.68 -10.75
N LEU A 120 -1.11 3.83 -10.77
CA LEU A 120 -2.27 4.03 -9.90
C LEU A 120 -3.42 3.13 -10.35
N ALA A 121 -4.08 2.52 -9.38
CA ALA A 121 -5.23 1.66 -9.61
C ALA A 121 -6.22 1.72 -8.46
N TRP A 122 -7.50 1.47 -8.75
CA TRP A 122 -8.47 1.22 -7.70
C TRP A 122 -8.17 -0.14 -7.03
N SER A 123 -8.20 -0.16 -5.70
CA SER A 123 -8.07 -1.38 -4.92
C SER A 123 -9.25 -2.31 -5.19
N GLN A 124 -8.95 -3.60 -5.38
CA GLN A 124 -9.95 -4.62 -5.67
C GLN A 124 -10.78 -5.02 -4.43
N ASN A 125 -10.45 -4.46 -3.26
CA ASN A 125 -11.05 -4.80 -1.97
C ASN A 125 -12.40 -4.09 -1.73
N GLY A 126 -12.87 -3.26 -2.66
CA GLY A 126 -14.19 -2.63 -2.61
C GLY A 126 -14.33 -1.43 -1.66
N SER A 127 -13.23 -0.99 -1.06
CA SER A 127 -13.18 0.13 -0.10
C SER A 127 -13.07 1.53 -0.75
N GLY A 128 -12.90 1.60 -2.07
CA GLY A 128 -12.60 2.86 -2.76
C GLY A 128 -11.16 3.34 -2.53
N ASN A 129 -10.30 2.46 -2.01
CA ASN A 129 -8.88 2.72 -1.83
C ASN A 129 -8.17 2.74 -3.19
N VAL A 130 -7.03 3.40 -3.25
CA VAL A 130 -6.15 3.44 -4.42
C VAL A 130 -4.83 2.79 -4.06
N VAL A 131 -4.42 1.81 -4.85
CA VAL A 131 -3.07 1.25 -4.77
C VAL A 131 -2.18 1.95 -5.79
N ALA A 132 -0.97 2.27 -5.38
CA ALA A 132 0.02 2.92 -6.24
C ALA A 132 1.42 2.40 -5.91
N THR A 133 2.25 2.32 -6.93
CA THR A 133 3.69 2.08 -6.76
C THR A 133 4.36 3.41 -6.43
N VAL A 134 4.84 3.57 -5.20
CA VAL A 134 5.52 4.78 -4.75
C VAL A 134 7.02 4.56 -4.79
N ILE A 135 7.69 5.43 -5.55
CA ILE A 135 9.12 5.51 -5.65
C ILE A 135 9.59 6.62 -4.71
N VAL A 136 10.52 6.28 -3.82
CA VAL A 136 11.12 7.20 -2.87
C VAL A 136 12.60 7.32 -3.20
N THR A 137 13.05 8.53 -3.51
CA THR A 137 14.47 8.82 -3.77
C THR A 137 15.00 9.70 -2.65
N THR A 138 16.04 9.22 -1.96
CA THR A 138 16.72 9.98 -0.90
C THR A 138 17.85 10.83 -1.46
N ALA A 139 18.14 11.96 -0.82
CA ALA A 139 19.34 12.74 -1.13
C ALA A 139 20.64 12.03 -0.73
N ASN A 140 20.56 11.07 0.21
CA ASN A 140 21.70 10.26 0.60
C ASN A 140 22.06 9.24 -0.50
N PRO A 141 23.25 9.33 -1.12
CA PRO A 141 23.65 8.42 -2.20
C PRO A 141 23.86 6.98 -1.73
N GLN A 142 24.03 6.75 -0.42
CA GLN A 142 24.16 5.41 0.14
C GLN A 142 22.81 4.70 0.32
N SER A 143 21.72 5.46 0.51
CA SER A 143 20.38 4.93 0.69
C SER A 143 19.68 4.70 -0.66
N GLY A 144 19.95 5.53 -1.67
CA GLY A 144 19.51 5.28 -3.04
C GLY A 144 18.01 5.50 -3.29
N ARG A 145 17.42 4.63 -4.11
CA ARG A 145 16.00 4.68 -4.53
C ARG A 145 15.27 3.43 -4.08
N PHE A 146 14.14 3.63 -3.43
CA PHE A 146 13.25 2.58 -2.98
C PHE A 146 11.94 2.61 -3.74
N THR A 147 11.27 1.45 -3.85
CA THR A 147 9.98 1.35 -4.54
C THR A 147 9.11 0.39 -3.76
N PHE A 148 7.95 0.87 -3.33
CA PHE A 148 7.02 0.11 -2.51
C PHE A 148 5.59 0.28 -3.01
N PRO A 149 4.81 -0.81 -3.11
CA PRO A 149 3.37 -0.69 -3.30
C PRO A 149 2.75 -0.10 -2.02
N MET A 150 1.97 0.96 -2.17
CA MET A 150 1.28 1.62 -1.08
C MET A 150 -0.21 1.70 -1.39
N GLU A 151 -1.05 1.57 -0.36
CA GLU A 151 -2.49 1.75 -0.48
C GLU A 151 -2.92 3.01 0.26
N PHE A 152 -3.76 3.81 -0.40
CA PHE A 152 -4.29 5.07 0.08
C PHE A 152 -5.81 5.02 0.18
N ALA A 153 -6.34 5.49 1.31
CA ALA A 153 -7.76 5.62 1.56
C ALA A 153 -8.24 7.06 1.27
N PRO A 154 -9.43 7.23 0.67
CA PRO A 154 -10.03 8.55 0.52
C PRO A 154 -10.47 9.10 1.88
N ALA A 155 -10.21 10.39 2.14
CA ALA A 155 -10.55 11.05 3.41
C ALA A 155 -10.99 12.50 3.19
N ASP A 156 -12.30 12.78 3.30
CA ASP A 156 -12.90 14.12 3.28
C ASP A 156 -12.28 15.10 2.26
N GLY A 157 -12.18 14.68 0.99
CA GLY A 157 -11.62 15.50 -0.10
C GLY A 157 -10.09 15.50 -0.19
N SER A 158 -9.43 14.68 0.62
CA SER A 158 -7.99 14.41 0.62
C SER A 158 -7.72 12.90 0.61
N TRP A 159 -6.45 12.51 0.78
CA TRP A 159 -6.01 11.12 0.82
C TRP A 159 -5.24 10.85 2.11
N GLN A 160 -5.36 9.62 2.60
CA GLN A 160 -4.61 9.11 3.74
C GLN A 160 -3.90 7.82 3.35
N LEU A 161 -2.78 7.55 4.00
CA LEU A 161 -2.14 6.24 3.94
C LEU A 161 -3.00 5.25 4.74
N THR A 162 -3.28 4.09 4.17
CA THR A 162 -4.03 3.06 4.93
C THR A 162 -3.27 2.63 6.18
N ARG A 163 -4.02 2.18 7.20
CA ARG A 163 -3.43 1.71 8.45
C ARG A 163 -2.40 0.61 8.22
N GLN A 164 -2.72 -0.32 7.33
CA GLN A 164 -1.84 -1.44 6.98
C GLN A 164 -0.51 -0.96 6.38
N THR A 165 -0.53 -0.01 5.44
CA THR A 165 0.71 0.51 4.86
C THR A 165 1.49 1.33 5.88
N ALA A 166 0.81 2.14 6.71
CA ALA A 166 1.47 2.89 7.78
C ALA A 166 2.19 1.96 8.76
N ASP A 167 1.53 0.89 9.23
CA ASP A 167 2.13 -0.09 10.13
C ASP A 167 3.37 -0.77 9.53
N GLN A 168 3.36 -1.07 8.22
CA GLN A 168 4.52 -1.61 7.53
C GLN A 168 5.68 -0.61 7.49
N LEU A 169 5.39 0.66 7.17
CA LEU A 169 6.40 1.73 7.14
C LEU A 169 6.97 2.03 8.52
N LEU A 170 6.15 2.01 9.57
CA LEU A 170 6.62 2.20 10.94
C LEU A 170 7.38 0.98 11.46
N ALA A 171 6.96 -0.24 11.11
CA ALA A 171 7.68 -1.46 11.49
C ALA A 171 9.08 -1.56 10.84
N LEU A 172 9.27 -0.95 9.67
CA LEU A 172 10.59 -0.82 9.03
C LEU A 172 11.57 0.07 9.83
N ASP A 173 11.06 0.99 10.66
CA ASP A 173 11.85 1.91 11.51
C ASP A 173 11.94 1.43 12.97
N ALA A 174 11.30 0.31 13.33
CA ALA A 174 11.36 -0.21 14.69
C ALA A 174 12.80 -0.60 15.08
N PRO A 175 13.31 -0.15 16.25
CA PRO A 175 14.59 -0.64 16.77
C PRO A 175 14.54 -2.17 16.89
N PRO A 176 15.66 -2.88 16.66
CA PRO A 176 15.69 -4.32 16.87
C PRO A 176 15.22 -4.63 18.30
N PRO A 177 14.34 -5.64 18.49
CA PRO A 177 13.91 -6.00 19.83
C PRO A 177 15.14 -6.32 20.69
N PRO A 178 15.12 -5.97 22.00
CA PRO A 178 16.21 -6.33 22.90
C PRO A 178 16.45 -7.83 22.80
N ALA A 179 17.72 -8.23 22.63
CA ALA A 179 18.10 -9.63 22.54
C ALA A 179 17.52 -10.41 23.74
N PRO A 180 16.96 -11.62 23.53
CA PRO A 180 16.47 -12.43 24.63
C PRO A 180 17.60 -12.65 25.66
N PRO A 181 17.30 -12.63 26.97
CA PRO A 181 18.31 -12.93 27.97
C PRO A 181 18.91 -14.33 27.70
N PRO A 182 20.23 -14.51 27.91
CA PRO A 182 20.85 -15.82 27.72
C PRO A 182 20.11 -16.86 28.58
N PRO A 183 19.88 -18.09 28.06
CA PRO A 183 19.25 -19.13 28.85
C PRO A 183 20.09 -19.39 30.12
N PRO A 184 19.45 -19.66 31.28
CA PRO A 184 20.18 -20.01 32.48
C PRO A 184 21.06 -21.23 32.21
N ALA A 185 22.33 -21.14 32.60
CA ALA A 185 23.28 -22.24 32.46
C ALA A 185 22.72 -23.49 33.14
N ALA A 186 22.65 -24.60 32.41
CA ALA A 186 22.24 -25.88 32.95
C ALA A 186 23.18 -26.26 34.12
N PRO A 187 22.65 -26.81 35.24
CA PRO A 187 23.51 -27.31 36.30
C PRO A 187 24.36 -28.45 35.75
N THR A 188 25.68 -28.32 35.88
CA THR A 188 26.66 -29.38 35.60
C THR A 188 26.26 -30.65 36.37
N PRO A 189 26.18 -31.82 35.72
CA PRO A 189 26.00 -33.07 36.44
C PRO A 189 27.26 -33.36 37.27
N THR A 190 27.09 -33.45 38.58
CA THR A 190 28.13 -33.89 39.52
C THR A 190 28.42 -35.38 39.30
N PRO A 191 29.68 -35.82 39.22
CA PRO A 191 30.05 -37.23 39.07
C PRO A 191 29.77 -38.07 40.32
#